data_AF-A0A376L8P2-F1
#
_entry.id   AF-A0A376L8P2-F1
#
_cell.length_a   1.000
_cell.length_b   1.000
_cell.length_c   1.000
_cell.angle_alpha   90.00
_cell.angle_beta   90.00
_cell.angle_gamma   90.00
#
_symmetry.space_group_name_H-M   'P 1'
#
loop_
_entity.id
_entity.type
_entity.pdbx_description
1 polymer ?
#
loop_
_entity_poly.entity_id
_entity_poly.type
_entity_poly.pdbx_seq_one_letter_code
_entity_poly.pdbx_strand_id
1 'polypeptide(L)'
;MPCAGDGVTAQIIILTVSDASSDVFALIDAGADGYLLKDSDPEVLLEAIRAGAKGSKVFSERVNQYLREREMFGAEEDPFSVLTERELDVLHELAQGLSNKQIASVLNISEQTVKVHIRNLLRKLNVRSRVAATILFLQQRGAQ
;
A
#
# COMPACT_ATOMS: atom_id res chain seq x y z
N MET A 1 -0.94 6.50 16.23
CA MET A 1 -0.71 6.32 17.68
C MET A 1 0.22 5.12 17.85
N PRO A 2 1.20 5.13 18.77
CA PRO A 2 1.96 3.92 19.07
C PRO A 2 1.04 2.89 19.73
N CYS A 3 1.38 1.59 19.66
CA CYS A 3 0.71 0.49 20.36
C CYS A 3 0.70 0.73 21.89
N ALA A 4 -0.15 1.62 22.39
CA ALA A 4 -0.25 2.01 23.78
C ALA A 4 -1.64 1.64 24.34
N GLY A 5 -2.10 0.44 24.04
CA GLY A 5 -3.32 -0.11 24.65
C GLY A 5 -3.13 -0.45 26.14
N ASP A 6 -1.90 -0.80 26.56
CA ASP A 6 -1.63 -1.41 27.87
C ASP A 6 -0.63 -0.63 28.76
N GLY A 7 -0.33 0.64 28.44
CA GLY A 7 0.61 1.45 29.26
C GLY A 7 2.07 1.01 29.20
N VAL A 8 2.46 0.25 28.17
CA VAL A 8 3.84 -0.20 27.95
C VAL A 8 4.64 0.92 27.27
N THR A 9 5.65 1.46 27.96
CA THR A 9 6.57 2.49 27.43
C THR A 9 7.80 1.89 26.72
N ALA A 10 7.73 0.61 26.35
CA ALA A 10 8.84 -0.09 25.70
C ALA A 10 8.92 0.28 24.22
N GLN A 11 10.15 0.37 23.71
CA GLN A 11 10.41 0.56 22.29
C GLN A 11 10.27 -0.78 21.56
N ILE A 12 9.47 -0.80 20.50
CA ILE A 12 9.18 -2.02 19.73
C ILE A 12 9.92 -1.96 18.40
N ILE A 13 10.97 -2.78 18.27
CA ILE A 13 11.71 -2.98 17.02
C ILE A 13 11.38 -4.36 16.48
N ILE A 14 10.92 -4.42 15.23
CA ILE A 14 10.56 -5.66 14.55
C ILE A 14 11.75 -6.14 13.72
N LEU A 15 12.10 -7.42 13.86
CA LEU A 15 13.10 -8.09 13.03
C LEU A 15 12.45 -9.17 12.19
N THR A 16 12.50 -9.04 10.86
CA THR A 16 11.75 -9.93 9.96
C THR A 16 12.49 -10.22 8.67
N VAL A 17 12.14 -11.32 8.02
CA VAL A 17 12.65 -11.65 6.68
C VAL A 17 11.84 -11.00 5.57
N SER A 18 10.62 -10.53 5.87
CA SER A 18 9.75 -9.87 4.89
C SER A 18 10.15 -8.41 4.71
N ASP A 19 10.43 -8.02 3.48
CA ASP A 19 10.66 -6.65 3.03
C ASP A 19 9.47 -6.10 2.24
N ALA A 20 8.32 -6.81 2.24
CA ALA A 20 7.14 -6.37 1.53
C ALA A 20 6.62 -5.04 2.12
N SER A 21 6.43 -4.05 1.26
CA SER A 21 6.01 -2.70 1.67
C SER A 21 4.68 -2.69 2.44
N SER A 22 3.74 -3.57 2.11
CA SER A 22 2.46 -3.71 2.83
C SER A 22 2.63 -4.11 4.30
N ASP A 23 3.55 -5.03 4.58
CA ASP A 23 3.81 -5.53 5.93
C ASP A 23 4.50 -4.45 6.77
N VAL A 24 5.46 -3.75 6.15
CA VAL A 24 6.16 -2.62 6.73
C VAL A 24 5.17 -1.53 7.15
N PHE A 25 4.27 -1.12 6.25
CA PHE A 25 3.29 -0.08 6.55
C PHE A 25 2.30 -0.51 7.62
N ALA A 26 1.76 -1.73 7.56
CA ALA A 26 0.83 -2.23 8.57
C ALA A 26 1.44 -2.21 9.99
N LEU A 27 2.72 -2.56 10.11
CA LEU A 27 3.42 -2.60 11.39
C LEU A 27 3.83 -1.21 11.90
N ILE A 28 4.20 -0.30 11.00
CA ILE A 28 4.47 1.10 11.36
C ILE A 28 3.18 1.81 11.78
N ASP A 29 2.08 1.59 11.06
CA ASP A 29 0.77 2.17 11.36
C ASP A 29 0.18 1.60 12.66
N ALA A 30 0.47 0.34 12.97
CA ALA A 30 0.19 -0.24 14.28
C ALA A 30 0.98 0.45 15.40
N GLY A 31 2.12 1.07 15.08
CA GLY A 31 2.89 1.86 16.03
C GLY A 31 4.25 1.29 16.42
N ALA A 32 4.87 0.49 15.55
CA ALA A 32 6.24 0.05 15.73
C ALA A 32 7.21 1.23 15.72
N ASP A 33 8.19 1.20 16.63
CA ASP A 33 9.26 2.20 16.71
C ASP A 33 10.42 1.90 15.76
N GLY A 34 10.53 0.65 15.30
CA GLY A 34 11.53 0.28 14.30
C GLY A 34 11.24 -0.98 13.51
N TYR A 35 11.89 -1.10 12.35
CA TYR A 35 11.75 -2.23 11.44
C TYR A 35 13.11 -2.55 10.80
N LEU A 36 13.60 -3.75 11.05
CA LEU A 36 14.89 -4.26 10.55
C LEU A 36 14.68 -5.57 9.81
N LEU A 37 15.47 -5.77 8.76
CA LEU A 37 15.47 -7.03 8.03
C LEU A 37 16.47 -8.01 8.66
N LYS A 38 16.12 -9.29 8.72
CA LYS A 38 16.92 -10.34 9.39
C LYS A 38 18.25 -10.63 8.71
N ASP A 39 18.44 -10.14 7.48
CA ASP A 39 19.68 -10.17 6.72
C ASP A 39 20.58 -8.94 6.98
N SER A 40 20.15 -8.00 7.83
CA SER A 40 20.97 -6.84 8.23
C SER A 40 22.24 -7.30 8.96
N ASP A 41 23.34 -6.60 8.72
CA ASP A 41 24.60 -6.88 9.40
C ASP A 41 24.43 -6.83 10.94
N PRO A 42 25.05 -7.76 11.70
CA PRO A 42 24.92 -7.82 13.16
C PRO A 42 25.31 -6.52 13.87
N GLU A 43 26.28 -5.79 13.31
CA GLU A 43 26.73 -4.49 13.82
C GLU A 43 25.63 -3.43 13.67
N VAL A 44 24.96 -3.41 12.51
CA VAL A 44 23.82 -2.52 12.22
C VAL A 44 22.64 -2.82 13.15
N LEU A 45 22.36 -4.10 13.42
CA LEU A 45 21.34 -4.51 14.38
C LEU A 45 21.66 -4.01 15.80
N LEU A 46 22.91 -4.13 16.23
CA LEU A 46 23.37 -3.66 17.53
C LEU A 46 23.25 -2.14 17.67
N GLU A 47 23.65 -1.39 16.65
CA GLU A 47 23.48 0.07 16.61
C GLU A 47 22.00 0.46 16.66
N ALA A 48 21.16 -0.24 15.89
CA ALA A 48 19.73 0.01 15.85
C ALA A 48 19.05 -0.22 17.20
N ILE A 49 19.40 -1.29 17.91
CA ILE A 49 18.88 -1.54 19.27
C ILE A 49 19.30 -0.43 20.22
N ARG A 50 20.57 0.01 20.16
CA ARG A 50 21.08 1.10 21.02
C ARG A 50 20.43 2.45 20.72
N ALA A 51 20.16 2.74 19.45
CA ALA A 51 19.47 3.95 19.02
C ALA A 51 17.98 3.92 19.44
N GLY A 52 17.31 2.79 19.24
CA GLY A 52 15.94 2.56 19.71
C GLY A 52 15.80 2.70 21.21
N ALA A 53 16.74 2.16 21.99
CA ALA A 53 16.76 2.32 23.44
C ALA A 53 16.87 3.80 23.91
N LYS A 54 17.35 4.71 23.04
CA LYS A 54 17.38 6.16 23.29
C LYS A 54 16.12 6.90 22.82
N GLY A 55 15.11 6.16 22.34
CA GLY A 55 13.84 6.70 21.81
C GLY A 55 13.90 7.16 20.36
N SER A 56 14.94 6.77 19.61
CA SER A 56 15.01 7.06 18.17
C SER A 56 14.28 5.98 17.38
N LYS A 57 13.48 6.36 16.39
CA LYS A 57 12.93 5.40 15.44
C LYS A 57 14.04 4.85 14.55
N VAL A 58 14.06 3.53 14.34
CA VAL A 58 15.13 2.89 13.54
C VAL A 58 14.56 2.00 12.46
N PHE A 59 14.93 2.28 11.23
CA PHE A 59 14.46 1.57 10.06
C PHE A 59 15.65 1.13 9.21
N SER A 60 15.54 -0.05 8.59
CA SER A 60 16.50 -0.46 7.56
C SER A 60 16.45 0.48 6.36
N GLU A 61 17.52 0.53 5.57
CA GLU A 61 17.61 1.39 4.38
C GLU A 61 16.44 1.16 3.41
N ARG A 62 16.06 -0.10 3.21
CA ARG A 62 14.95 -0.49 2.35
C ARG A 62 13.59 -0.01 2.88
N VAL A 63 13.40 -0.03 4.20
CA VAL A 63 12.19 0.53 4.83
C VAL A 63 12.18 2.05 4.73
N ASN A 64 13.31 2.72 4.94
CA ASN A 64 13.43 4.16 4.74
C ASN A 64 13.11 4.55 3.30
N GLN A 65 13.48 3.74 2.31
CA GLN A 65 13.10 3.95 0.93
C GLN A 65 11.57 3.90 0.76
N TYR A 66 10.88 2.88 1.32
CA TYR A 66 9.42 2.81 1.28
C TYR A 66 8.74 3.97 2.01
N LEU A 67 9.30 4.42 3.14
CA LEU A 67 8.78 5.58 3.87
C LEU A 67 8.94 6.86 3.06
N ARG A 68 10.08 7.08 2.40
CA ARG A 68 10.29 8.23 1.51
C ARG A 68 9.39 8.16 0.29
N GLU A 69 9.20 6.98 -0.30
CA GLU A 69 8.25 6.78 -1.39
C GLU A 69 6.82 7.09 -0.90
N ARG A 70 6.42 6.62 0.28
CA ARG A 70 5.12 6.95 0.89
C ARG A 70 4.98 8.46 1.19
N GLU A 71 6.03 9.13 1.64
CA GLU A 71 6.02 10.59 1.88
C GLU A 71 6.00 11.40 0.58
N MET A 72 6.76 10.98 -0.44
CA MET A 72 6.78 11.63 -1.76
C MET A 72 5.49 11.40 -2.56
N PHE A 73 4.85 10.24 -2.40
CA PHE A 73 3.60 9.87 -3.07
C PHE A 73 2.35 10.05 -2.20
N GLY A 74 2.51 10.57 -0.98
CA GLY A 74 1.41 10.91 -0.06
C GLY A 74 0.75 9.69 0.60
N ALA A 75 0.96 9.52 1.91
CA ALA A 75 -0.01 8.81 2.74
C ALA A 75 -1.32 9.63 2.76
N GLU A 76 -2.45 9.01 2.43
CA GLU A 76 -3.82 9.58 2.39
C GLU A 76 -4.36 10.15 1.07
N GLU A 77 -3.69 10.03 -0.07
CA GLU A 77 -4.45 10.14 -1.33
C GLU A 77 -5.07 8.78 -1.65
N ASP A 78 -6.40 8.77 -1.78
CA ASP A 78 -7.11 7.65 -2.39
C ASP A 78 -6.34 7.27 -3.67
N PRO A 79 -5.80 6.04 -3.81
CA PRO A 79 -5.08 5.65 -5.02
C PRO A 79 -5.94 5.77 -6.29
N PHE A 80 -7.26 5.94 -6.15
CA PHE A 80 -8.18 6.25 -7.23
C PHE A 80 -8.36 7.74 -7.52
N SER A 81 -7.77 8.66 -6.75
CA SER A 81 -7.82 10.13 -6.98
C SER A 81 -7.27 10.53 -8.35
N VAL A 82 -6.33 9.74 -8.89
CA VAL A 82 -5.73 9.92 -10.22
C VAL A 82 -6.66 9.52 -11.38
N LEU A 83 -7.75 8.80 -11.07
CA LEU A 83 -8.71 8.33 -12.05
C LEU A 83 -9.76 9.41 -12.35
N THR A 84 -10.25 9.42 -13.60
CA THR A 84 -11.46 10.18 -13.90
C THR A 84 -12.70 9.45 -13.38
N GLU A 85 -13.82 10.14 -13.21
CA GLU A 85 -15.10 9.53 -12.83
C GLU A 85 -15.45 8.32 -13.71
N ARG A 86 -15.25 8.43 -15.03
CA ARG A 86 -15.51 7.33 -15.97
C ARG A 86 -14.56 6.15 -15.80
N GLU A 87 -13.31 6.39 -15.44
CA GLU A 87 -12.35 5.30 -15.14
C GLU A 87 -12.70 4.62 -13.82
N LEU A 88 -13.20 5.40 -12.84
CA LEU A 88 -13.66 4.89 -11.55
C LEU A 88 -14.93 4.03 -11.70
N ASP A 89 -15.91 4.47 -12.49
CA ASP A 89 -17.10 3.69 -12.83
C ASP A 89 -16.71 2.35 -13.47
N VAL A 90 -15.81 2.39 -14.45
CA VAL A 90 -15.30 1.17 -15.11
C VAL A 90 -14.58 0.26 -14.12
N LEU A 91 -13.78 0.82 -13.21
CA LEU A 91 -13.09 0.04 -12.17
C LEU A 91 -14.08 -0.62 -11.20
N HIS A 92 -15.16 0.07 -10.84
CA HIS A 92 -16.21 -0.45 -9.96
C HIS A 92 -16.88 -1.69 -10.57
N GLU A 93 -17.35 -1.58 -11.82
CA GLU A 93 -17.97 -2.70 -12.55
C GLU A 93 -16.97 -3.84 -12.82
N LEU A 94 -15.71 -3.50 -13.07
CA LEU A 94 -14.63 -4.47 -13.24
C LEU A 94 -14.34 -5.25 -11.96
N ALA A 95 -14.47 -4.60 -10.78
CA ALA A 95 -14.30 -5.25 -9.48
C ALA A 95 -15.46 -6.20 -9.13
N GLN A 96 -16.65 -5.98 -9.69
CA GLN A 96 -17.78 -6.92 -9.61
C GLN A 96 -17.60 -8.17 -10.51
N GLY A 97 -16.50 -8.25 -11.26
CA GLY A 97 -16.21 -9.39 -12.12
C GLY A 97 -16.90 -9.35 -13.48
N LEU A 98 -17.47 -8.21 -13.87
CA LEU A 98 -18.15 -8.07 -15.15
C LEU A 98 -17.18 -8.15 -16.35
N SER A 99 -17.67 -8.73 -17.45
CA SER A 99 -16.98 -8.72 -18.75
C SER A 99 -17.09 -7.35 -19.42
N ASN A 100 -16.20 -7.04 -20.36
CA ASN A 100 -16.21 -5.73 -21.05
C ASN A 100 -17.54 -5.45 -21.76
N LYS A 101 -18.22 -6.49 -22.25
CA LYS A 101 -19.56 -6.38 -22.88
C LYS A 101 -20.64 -6.03 -21.85
N GLN A 102 -20.57 -6.59 -20.64
CA GLN A 102 -21.48 -6.26 -19.55
C GLN A 102 -21.23 -4.84 -19.03
N ILE A 103 -19.97 -4.47 -18.81
CA ILE A 103 -19.59 -3.09 -18.40
C ILE A 103 -20.08 -2.07 -19.42
N ALA A 104 -19.91 -2.36 -20.72
CA ALA A 104 -20.41 -1.52 -21.81
C ALA A 104 -21.94 -1.32 -21.73
N SER A 105 -22.68 -2.38 -21.43
CA SER A 105 -24.13 -2.33 -21.26
C SER A 105 -24.56 -1.54 -20.02
N VAL A 106 -23.85 -1.69 -18.89
CA VAL A 106 -24.17 -0.98 -17.64
C VAL A 106 -23.90 0.52 -17.77
N LEU A 107 -22.77 0.88 -18.38
CA LEU A 107 -22.31 2.27 -18.50
C LEU A 107 -22.81 2.98 -19.76
N ASN A 108 -23.62 2.32 -20.59
CA ASN A 108 -24.13 2.82 -21.88
C ASN A 108 -23.02 3.35 -22.82
N ILE A 109 -21.93 2.59 -22.95
CA ILE A 109 -20.79 2.92 -23.83
C ILE A 109 -20.41 1.72 -24.71
N SER A 110 -19.55 1.92 -25.70
CA SER A 110 -19.08 0.81 -26.54
C SER A 110 -18.05 -0.08 -25.83
N GLU A 111 -18.01 -1.38 -26.16
CA GLU A 111 -16.98 -2.30 -25.62
C GLU A 111 -15.55 -1.82 -25.93
N GLN A 112 -15.35 -1.17 -27.09
CA GLN A 112 -14.07 -0.60 -27.46
C GLN A 112 -13.68 0.56 -26.54
N THR A 113 -14.65 1.40 -26.15
CA THR A 113 -14.46 2.49 -25.18
C THR A 113 -14.07 1.93 -23.80
N VAL A 114 -14.72 0.85 -23.35
CA VAL A 114 -14.35 0.16 -22.09
C VAL A 114 -12.90 -0.30 -22.13
N LYS A 115 -12.45 -0.93 -23.23
CA LYS A 115 -11.04 -1.37 -23.38
C LYS A 115 -10.05 -0.20 -23.27
N VAL A 116 -10.40 0.97 -23.78
CA VAL A 116 -9.58 2.18 -23.66
C VAL A 116 -9.53 2.66 -22.22
N HIS A 117 -10.65 2.74 -21.52
CA HIS A 117 -10.67 3.11 -20.09
C HIS A 117 -9.88 2.13 -19.23
N ILE A 118 -10.02 0.81 -19.46
CA ILE A 118 -9.22 -0.21 -18.76
C ILE A 118 -7.73 0.01 -19.00
N ARG A 119 -7.30 0.27 -20.24
CA ARG A 119 -5.88 0.54 -20.51
C ARG A 119 -5.38 1.77 -19.76
N ASN A 120 -6.16 2.85 -19.76
CA ASN A 120 -5.79 4.11 -19.14
C ASN A 120 -5.75 3.99 -17.60
N LEU A 121 -6.76 3.35 -16.99
CA LEU A 121 -6.80 3.16 -15.55
C LEU A 121 -5.65 2.25 -15.08
N LEU A 122 -5.33 1.18 -15.80
CA LEU A 122 -4.18 0.32 -15.46
C LEU A 122 -2.85 1.10 -15.49
N ARG A 123 -2.69 1.96 -16.50
CA ARG A 123 -1.51 2.84 -16.61
C ARG A 123 -1.45 3.85 -15.46
N LYS A 124 -2.59 4.48 -15.13
CA LYS A 124 -2.67 5.50 -14.05
C LYS A 124 -2.45 4.91 -12.66
N LEU A 125 -3.00 3.72 -12.41
CA LEU A 125 -2.81 2.97 -11.17
C LEU A 125 -1.46 2.21 -11.12
N ASN A 126 -0.65 2.32 -12.18
CA ASN A 126 0.64 1.63 -12.30
C ASN A 126 0.57 0.10 -12.08
N VAL A 127 -0.51 -0.54 -12.53
CA VAL A 127 -0.73 -1.98 -12.41
C VAL A 127 -0.75 -2.67 -13.77
N ARG A 128 -0.26 -3.91 -13.82
CA ARG A 128 -0.04 -4.64 -15.08
C ARG A 128 -1.21 -5.53 -15.52
N SER A 129 -2.21 -5.76 -14.66
CA SER A 129 -3.33 -6.64 -14.99
C SER A 129 -4.63 -6.14 -14.38
N ARG A 130 -5.74 -6.50 -15.04
CA ARG A 130 -7.09 -6.24 -14.49
C ARG A 130 -7.30 -6.87 -13.12
N VAL A 131 -6.71 -8.04 -12.87
CA VAL A 131 -6.80 -8.74 -11.59
C VAL A 131 -6.12 -7.92 -10.50
N ALA A 132 -4.93 -7.36 -10.77
CA ALA A 132 -4.24 -6.49 -9.83
C ALA A 132 -5.07 -5.22 -9.52
N ALA A 133 -5.72 -4.62 -10.53
CA ALA A 133 -6.61 -3.48 -10.32
C ALA A 133 -7.83 -3.83 -9.46
N THR A 134 -8.47 -4.99 -9.71
CA THR A 134 -9.58 -5.48 -8.89
C THR A 134 -9.15 -5.70 -7.43
N ILE A 135 -8.01 -6.35 -7.20
CA ILE A 135 -7.50 -6.62 -5.84
C ILE A 135 -7.24 -5.29 -5.12
N LEU A 136 -6.59 -4.34 -5.79
CA LEU A 136 -6.30 -3.02 -5.23
C LEU A 136 -7.60 -2.27 -4.86
N PHE A 137 -8.64 -2.35 -5.70
CA PHE A 137 -9.97 -1.79 -5.41
C PHE A 137 -10.67 -2.45 -4.21
N LEU A 138 -10.61 -3.78 -4.12
CA LEU A 138 -11.23 -4.53 -3.03
C LEU A 138 -10.51 -4.34 -1.69
N GLN A 139 -9.18 -4.23 -1.67
CA GLN A 139 -8.41 -3.97 -0.46
C GLN A 139 -8.74 -2.60 0.14
N GLN A 140 -8.87 -1.58 -0.70
CA GLN A 140 -9.16 -0.22 -0.24
C GLN A 140 -10.61 -0.06 0.23
N ARG A 141 -11.58 -0.76 -0.40
CA ARG A 141 -13.01 -0.69 -0.03
C ARG A 141 -13.47 -1.74 0.99
N GLY A 142 -12.74 -2.84 1.16
CA GLY A 142 -12.98 -3.83 2.22
C GLY A 142 -12.46 -3.39 3.59
N ALA A 143 -11.75 -2.25 3.65
CA ALA A 143 -11.27 -1.63 4.88
C ALA A 143 -12.26 -0.63 5.50
N GLN A 144 -13.51 -0.56 5.02
CA GLN A 144 -14.60 0.24 5.59
C GLN A 144 -15.76 -0.63 6.10
#